data_AF-A0AAU5Z8G1-F1
#
_entry.id   AF-A0AAU5Z8G1-F1
#
_cell.length_a   1.000
_cell.length_b   1.000
_cell.length_c   1.000
_cell.angle_alpha   90.00
_cell.angle_beta   90.00
_cell.angle_gamma   90.00
#
_symmetry.space_group_name_H-M   'P 1'
#
loop_
_entity.id
_entity.type
_entity.pdbx_description
1 polymer ?
#
loop_
_entity_poly.entity_id
_entity_poly.type
_entity_poly.pdbx_seq_one_letter_code
_entity_poly.pdbx_strand_id
1 'polypeptide(L)'
;MARRVSHEGAECPVARAVDIIGDRWSLLLVRDAFDGITRFSDFQRSLGLARNILASRLKELVGASILEVVPAADGSAYHEYALTEKGRELFSIVVALRQWGEDHLFEDGEPHSVLLDAANERPLQRLEVIDASGRTVTSSDTFVRKVSH
;
A
#
# COMPACT_ATOMS: atom_id res chain seq x y z
N MET A 1 -14.10 -4.19 -20.65
CA MET A 1 -13.28 -3.70 -19.52
C MET A 1 -13.73 -2.28 -19.24
N ALA A 2 -14.34 -2.00 -18.10
CA ALA A 2 -14.86 -0.67 -17.80
C ALA A 2 -13.71 0.35 -17.80
N ARG A 3 -13.90 1.48 -18.49
CA ARG A 3 -12.93 2.58 -18.51
C ARG A 3 -12.78 3.12 -17.09
N ARG A 4 -11.56 3.10 -16.55
CA ARG A 4 -11.25 3.72 -15.26
C ARG A 4 -11.63 5.20 -15.33
N VAL A 5 -12.48 5.65 -14.42
CA VAL A 5 -12.80 7.07 -14.27
C VAL A 5 -11.58 7.69 -13.58
N SER A 6 -10.96 8.69 -14.21
CA SER A 6 -9.87 9.44 -13.59
C SER A 6 -10.44 10.53 -12.67
N HIS A 7 -9.85 10.67 -11.51
CA HIS A 7 -10.08 11.64 -10.45
C HIS A 7 -8.94 12.67 -10.34
N GLU A 8 -8.05 12.80 -11.34
CA GLU A 8 -6.96 13.79 -11.35
C GLU A 8 -7.44 15.23 -11.09
N GLY A 9 -8.64 15.58 -11.57
CA GLY A 9 -9.29 16.88 -11.34
C GLY A 9 -10.13 16.98 -10.08
N ALA A 10 -10.24 15.92 -9.28
CA ALA A 10 -11.06 15.92 -8.08
C ALA A 10 -10.44 16.81 -6.99
N GLU A 11 -11.28 17.56 -6.28
CA GLU A 11 -10.88 18.30 -5.08
C GLU A 11 -10.71 17.38 -3.86
N CYS A 12 -11.11 16.11 -3.97
CA CYS A 12 -11.02 15.12 -2.91
C CYS A 12 -9.65 14.41 -2.95
N PRO A 13 -8.80 14.53 -1.91
CA PRO A 13 -7.50 13.84 -1.87
C PRO A 13 -7.65 12.32 -1.90
N VAL A 14 -8.68 11.77 -1.24
CA VAL A 14 -8.95 10.33 -1.24
C VAL A 14 -9.23 9.82 -2.65
N ALA A 15 -10.00 10.58 -3.45
CA ALA A 15 -10.30 10.21 -4.84
C ALA A 15 -9.04 10.11 -5.70
N ARG A 16 -8.10 11.06 -5.55
CA ARG A 16 -6.80 11.01 -6.24
C ARG A 16 -5.92 9.87 -5.76
N ALA A 17 -5.98 9.51 -4.47
CA ALA A 17 -5.22 8.40 -3.93
C ALA A 17 -5.72 7.06 -4.51
N VAL A 18 -7.03 6.81 -4.56
CA VAL A 18 -7.59 5.54 -5.08
C VAL A 18 -7.35 5.34 -6.58
N ASP A 19 -7.12 6.40 -7.34
CA ASP A 19 -6.64 6.30 -8.73
C ASP A 19 -5.25 5.71 -8.86
N ILE A 20 -4.44 5.80 -7.81
CA ILE A 20 -3.07 5.29 -7.83
C ILE A 20 -3.04 3.92 -7.14
N ILE A 21 -3.59 3.83 -5.92
CA ILE A 21 -3.42 2.65 -5.06
C ILE A 21 -4.71 1.84 -4.84
N GLY A 22 -5.85 2.29 -5.37
CA GLY A 22 -7.17 1.71 -5.08
C GLY A 22 -7.57 0.53 -5.96
N ASP A 23 -6.70 0.06 -6.86
CA ASP A 23 -6.98 -1.19 -7.58
C ASP A 23 -6.56 -2.43 -6.77
N ARG A 24 -7.08 -3.59 -7.18
CA ARG A 24 -6.92 -4.86 -6.48
C ARG A 24 -5.47 -5.26 -6.19
N TRP A 25 -4.50 -4.82 -7.00
CA TRP A 25 -3.14 -5.34 -6.95
C TRP A 25 -2.12 -4.35 -6.38
N SER A 26 -2.36 -3.04 -6.49
CA SER A 26 -1.37 -2.04 -6.11
C SER A 26 -0.91 -2.15 -4.66
N LEU A 27 -1.83 -2.24 -3.70
CA LEU A 27 -1.45 -2.39 -2.29
C LEU A 27 -0.83 -3.77 -1.97
N LEU A 28 -1.13 -4.81 -2.75
CA LEU A 28 -0.49 -6.12 -2.58
C LEU A 28 0.96 -6.11 -3.10
N LEU A 29 1.23 -5.39 -4.19
CA LEU A 29 2.60 -5.17 -4.67
C LEU A 29 3.41 -4.32 -3.69
N VAL A 30 2.79 -3.27 -3.12
CA VAL A 30 3.44 -2.45 -2.09
C VAL A 30 3.71 -3.27 -0.83
N ARG A 31 2.77 -4.12 -0.38
CA ARG A 31 3.00 -5.08 0.72
C ARG A 31 4.20 -5.98 0.44
N ASP A 32 4.23 -6.61 -0.73
CA ASP A 32 5.34 -7.49 -1.11
C ASP A 32 6.68 -6.75 -1.13
N ALA A 33 6.70 -5.47 -1.53
CA ALA A 33 7.90 -4.64 -1.48
C ALA A 33 8.35 -4.33 -0.04
N PHE A 34 7.42 -4.16 0.91
CA PHE A 34 7.75 -4.06 2.34
C PHE A 34 8.33 -5.37 2.89
N ASP A 35 7.88 -6.52 2.37
CA ASP A 35 8.39 -7.85 2.72
C ASP A 35 9.75 -8.16 2.03
N GLY A 36 10.32 -7.18 1.31
CA GLY A 36 11.65 -7.27 0.70
C GLY A 36 11.65 -7.84 -0.72
N ILE A 37 10.48 -8.05 -1.35
CA ILE A 37 10.42 -8.49 -2.75
C ILE A 37 10.77 -7.29 -3.65
N THR A 38 11.83 -7.44 -4.44
CA THR A 38 12.30 -6.38 -5.34
C THR A 38 12.30 -6.79 -6.82
N ARG A 39 12.21 -8.08 -7.14
CA ARG A 39 12.34 -8.60 -8.51
C ARG A 39 10.99 -8.92 -9.13
N PHE A 40 10.86 -8.65 -10.44
CA PHE A 40 9.65 -8.94 -11.20
C PHE A 40 9.20 -10.40 -11.07
N SER A 41 10.12 -11.36 -11.17
CA SER A 41 9.82 -12.78 -11.08
C SER A 41 9.27 -13.18 -9.72
N ASP A 42 9.70 -12.50 -8.66
CA ASP A 42 9.31 -12.84 -7.30
C ASP A 42 7.97 -12.20 -6.94
N PHE A 43 7.67 -10.99 -7.42
CA PHE A 43 6.30 -10.46 -7.41
C PHE A 43 5.35 -11.38 -8.18
N GLN A 44 5.76 -11.86 -9.36
CA GLN A 44 4.95 -12.76 -10.17
C GLN A 44 4.65 -14.07 -9.43
N ARG A 45 5.65 -14.63 -8.75
CA ARG A 45 5.52 -15.86 -7.98
C ARG A 45 4.65 -15.68 -6.74
N SER A 46 4.84 -14.57 -6.02
CA SER A 46 4.10 -14.24 -4.80
C SER A 46 2.61 -14.08 -5.07
N LEU A 47 2.24 -13.30 -6.08
CA LEU A 47 0.84 -12.95 -6.32
C LEU A 47 0.14 -13.80 -7.38
N GLY A 48 0.88 -14.61 -8.15
CA GLY A 48 0.33 -15.43 -9.24
C GLY A 48 -0.23 -14.61 -10.41
N LEU A 49 0.19 -13.35 -10.57
CA LEU A 49 -0.32 -12.47 -11.61
C LEU A 49 0.17 -12.89 -13.02
N ALA A 50 -0.70 -12.70 -14.00
CA ALA A 50 -0.28 -12.70 -15.40
C ALA A 50 0.76 -11.59 -15.65
N ARG A 51 1.82 -11.92 -16.41
CA ARG A 51 2.98 -11.03 -16.63
C ARG A 51 2.59 -9.64 -17.15
N ASN A 52 1.63 -9.57 -18.06
CA ASN A 52 1.16 -8.30 -18.63
C ASN A 52 0.46 -7.41 -17.58
N ILE A 53 -0.33 -8.00 -16.69
CA ILE A 53 -1.00 -7.28 -15.61
C ILE A 53 0.03 -6.78 -14.60
N LEU A 54 0.97 -7.64 -14.19
CA LEU A 54 2.05 -7.27 -13.28
C LEU A 54 2.90 -6.12 -13.85
N ALA A 55 3.33 -6.25 -15.11
CA ALA A 55 4.13 -5.21 -15.77
C ALA A 55 3.38 -3.87 -15.86
N SER A 56 2.09 -3.90 -16.17
CA SER A 56 1.25 -2.68 -16.18
C SER A 56 1.20 -2.03 -14.81
N ARG A 57 0.99 -2.81 -13.74
CA ARG A 57 0.87 -2.28 -12.38
C ARG A 57 2.19 -1.76 -11.82
N LEU A 58 3.29 -2.48 -12.01
CA LEU A 58 4.61 -1.97 -11.64
C LEU A 58 4.94 -0.68 -12.38
N LYS A 59 4.60 -0.59 -13.68
CA LYS A 59 4.78 0.65 -14.46
C LYS A 59 3.94 1.80 -13.91
N GLU A 60 2.69 1.55 -13.50
CA GLU A 60 1.82 2.57 -12.90
C GLU A 60 2.37 3.04 -11.54
N LEU A 61 2.81 2.13 -10.68
CA LEU A 61 3.42 2.46 -9.38
C LEU A 61 4.74 3.25 -9.54
N VAL A 62 5.54 2.91 -10.55
CA VAL A 62 6.75 3.68 -10.90
C VAL A 62 6.38 5.06 -11.44
N GLY A 63 5.40 5.15 -12.35
CA GLY A 63 4.91 6.42 -12.89
C GLY A 63 4.31 7.34 -11.82
N ALA A 64 3.79 6.77 -10.73
CA ALA A 64 3.29 7.51 -9.58
C ALA A 64 4.35 7.82 -8.51
N SER A 65 5.61 7.49 -8.75
CA SER A 65 6.73 7.63 -7.80
C SER A 65 6.52 6.90 -6.48
N ILE A 66 5.79 5.78 -6.48
CA ILE A 66 5.66 4.88 -5.32
C ILE A 66 6.82 3.89 -5.31
N LEU A 67 7.14 3.37 -6.49
CA LEU A 67 8.31 2.54 -6.73
C LEU A 67 9.29 3.29 -7.64
N GLU A 68 10.54 2.90 -7.59
CA GLU A 68 11.56 3.27 -8.56
C GLU A 68 12.28 2.03 -9.07
N VAL A 69 12.86 2.13 -10.26
CA VAL A 69 13.63 1.06 -10.88
C VAL A 69 15.11 1.35 -10.65
N VAL A 70 15.79 0.48 -9.92
CA VAL A 70 17.21 0.62 -9.56
C VAL A 70 18.02 -0.55 -10.10
N PRO A 71 19.35 -0.39 -10.31
CA PRO A 71 20.23 -1.51 -10.60
C PRO A 71 20.15 -2.55 -9.47
N ALA A 72 20.24 -3.83 -9.82
CA ALA A 72 20.23 -4.90 -8.81
C ALA A 72 21.41 -4.76 -7.84
N ALA A 73 21.14 -4.98 -6.54
CA ALA A 73 22.16 -4.86 -5.50
C ALA A 73 23.30 -5.88 -5.62
N ASP A 74 23.06 -7.00 -6.31
CA ASP A 74 24.06 -8.05 -6.58
C ASP A 74 25.01 -7.72 -7.74
N GLY A 75 24.88 -6.53 -8.35
CA GLY A 75 25.72 -6.08 -9.45
C GLY A 75 25.42 -6.76 -10.79
N SER A 76 24.34 -7.53 -10.88
CA SER A 76 23.86 -8.10 -12.14
C SER A 76 23.26 -7.03 -13.05
N ALA A 77 23.06 -7.38 -14.33
CA ALA A 77 22.37 -6.50 -15.29
C ALA A 77 20.84 -6.43 -15.07
N TYR A 78 20.33 -7.06 -14.00
CA TYR A 78 18.91 -7.00 -13.67
C TYR A 78 18.55 -5.67 -13.01
N HIS A 79 17.26 -5.36 -13.07
CA HIS A 79 16.69 -4.22 -12.39
C HIS A 79 15.79 -4.70 -11.24
N GLU A 80 15.77 -3.91 -10.19
CA GLU A 80 14.98 -4.13 -8.98
C GLU A 80 14.00 -2.96 -8.79
N TYR A 81 12.87 -3.25 -8.17
CA TYR A 81 11.87 -2.26 -7.78
C TYR A 81 12.06 -1.94 -6.30
N ALA A 82 12.31 -0.67 -6.00
CA ALA A 82 12.50 -0.19 -4.63
C ALA A 82 11.39 0.81 -4.26
N LEU A 83 10.97 0.80 -2.98
CA LEU A 83 10.07 1.81 -2.45
C LEU A 83 10.78 3.16 -2.33
N THR A 84 10.18 4.18 -2.94
CA THR A 84 10.58 5.58 -2.74
C THR A 84 10.16 6.07 -1.34
N GLU A 85 10.55 7.28 -0.97
CA GLU A 85 10.04 7.94 0.25
C GLU A 85 8.49 8.00 0.27
N LYS A 86 7.88 8.46 -0.83
CA LYS A 86 6.42 8.47 -1.02
C LYS A 86 5.81 7.06 -0.90
N GLY A 87 6.47 6.03 -1.42
CA GLY A 87 6.01 4.65 -1.31
C GLY A 87 6.05 4.13 0.12
N ARG A 88 7.06 4.50 0.90
CA ARG A 88 7.20 4.09 2.31
C ARG A 88 6.10 4.67 3.20
N GLU A 89 5.57 5.85 2.89
CA GLU A 89 4.43 6.44 3.62
C GLU A 89 3.16 5.58 3.55
N LEU A 90 3.03 4.72 2.52
CA LEU A 90 1.91 3.77 2.38
C LEU A 90 1.90 2.67 3.44
N PHE A 91 2.97 2.52 4.24
CA PHE A 91 3.04 1.53 5.30
C PHE A 91 1.84 1.62 6.25
N SER A 92 1.49 2.84 6.66
CA SER A 92 0.33 3.09 7.53
C SER A 92 -1.00 2.59 6.94
N ILE A 93 -1.18 2.76 5.63
CA ILE A 93 -2.37 2.28 4.89
C ILE A 93 -2.39 0.75 4.84
N VAL A 94 -1.23 0.12 4.59
CA VAL A 94 -1.09 -1.34 4.59
C VAL A 94 -1.39 -1.93 5.97
N VAL A 95 -0.88 -1.31 7.04
CA VAL A 95 -1.15 -1.73 8.42
C VAL A 95 -2.64 -1.59 8.74
N ALA A 96 -3.27 -0.46 8.40
CA ALA A 96 -4.71 -0.26 8.63
C ALA A 96 -5.56 -1.29 7.89
N LEU A 97 -5.23 -1.58 6.62
CA LEU A 97 -5.93 -2.58 5.82
C LEU A 97 -5.75 -3.99 6.39
N ARG A 98 -4.54 -4.32 6.85
CA ARG A 98 -4.24 -5.59 7.52
C ARG A 98 -5.08 -5.77 8.78
N GLN A 99 -5.04 -4.81 9.70
CA GLN A 99 -5.76 -4.89 10.97
C GLN A 99 -7.27 -5.01 10.73
N TRP A 100 -7.83 -4.25 9.79
CA TRP A 100 -9.24 -4.38 9.41
C TRP A 100 -9.57 -5.76 8.83
N GLY A 101 -8.68 -6.33 8.02
CA GLY A 101 -8.84 -7.68 7.50
C GLY A 101 -8.81 -8.74 8.59
N GLU A 102 -7.85 -8.67 9.51
CA GLU A 102 -7.70 -9.57 10.66
C GLU A 102 -8.97 -9.58 11.54
N ASP A 103 -9.59 -8.42 11.79
CA ASP A 103 -10.79 -8.33 12.65
C ASP A 103 -12.09 -8.85 12.02
N HIS A 104 -12.17 -8.87 10.68
CA HIS A 104 -13.46 -8.95 10.00
C HIS A 104 -13.57 -10.03 8.92
N LEU A 105 -12.44 -10.55 8.43
CA LEU A 105 -12.41 -11.46 7.29
C LEU A 105 -11.91 -12.87 7.64
N PHE A 106 -11.65 -13.15 8.91
CA PHE A 106 -11.19 -14.45 9.39
C PHE A 106 -12.13 -14.98 10.48
N GLU A 107 -12.40 -16.28 10.46
CA GLU A 107 -13.12 -16.96 11.53
C GLU A 107 -12.22 -17.21 12.75
N ASP A 108 -12.83 -17.50 13.91
CA ASP A 108 -12.09 -17.84 15.13
C ASP A 108 -11.17 -19.05 14.90
N GLY A 109 -9.86 -18.82 15.03
CA GLY A 109 -8.84 -19.85 14.81
C GLY A 109 -8.47 -20.11 13.35
N GLU A 110 -9.03 -19.37 12.40
CA GLU A 110 -8.61 -19.43 11.00
C GLU A 110 -7.17 -18.91 10.84
N PRO A 111 -6.25 -19.69 10.25
CA PRO A 111 -4.86 -19.27 10.10
C PRO A 111 -4.72 -18.03 9.20
N HIS A 112 -3.99 -17.03 9.70
CA HIS A 112 -3.64 -15.83 8.95
C HIS A 112 -2.27 -15.28 9.39
N SER A 113 -1.70 -14.40 8.57
CA SER A 113 -0.43 -13.74 8.88
C SER A 113 -0.66 -12.55 9.81
N VAL A 114 0.15 -12.39 10.84
CA VAL A 114 0.18 -11.21 11.72
C VAL A 114 1.43 -10.37 11.45
N LEU A 115 1.34 -9.05 11.60
CA LEU A 115 2.49 -8.15 11.49
C LEU A 115 3.11 -7.88 12.87
N LEU A 116 4.40 -8.17 12.99
CA LEU A 116 5.16 -8.03 14.23
C LEU A 116 6.22 -6.94 14.11
N ASP A 117 6.52 -6.29 15.23
CA ASP A 117 7.68 -5.41 15.38
C ASP A 117 8.96 -6.27 15.37
N ALA A 118 9.87 -5.99 14.44
CA ALA A 118 11.13 -6.73 14.29
C ALA A 118 12.04 -6.65 15.53
N ALA A 119 11.90 -5.65 16.39
CA ALA A 119 12.73 -5.47 17.57
C ALA A 119 12.30 -6.36 18.75
N ASN A 120 11.03 -6.76 18.82
CA ASN A 120 10.47 -7.43 20.00
C ASN A 120 9.48 -8.56 19.69
N GLU A 121 9.22 -8.84 18.42
CA GLU A 121 8.33 -9.90 17.93
C GLU A 121 6.88 -9.79 18.45
N ARG A 122 6.45 -8.58 18.84
CA ARG A 122 5.07 -8.34 19.30
C ARG A 122 4.21 -7.79 18.18
N PRO A 123 2.90 -8.12 18.17
CA PRO A 123 1.96 -7.47 17.28
C PRO A 123 1.96 -5.95 17.46
N LEU A 124 1.79 -5.24 16.35
CA LEU A 124 1.60 -3.80 16.40
C LEU A 124 0.29 -3.46 17.12
N GLN A 125 0.28 -2.35 17.86
CA GLN A 125 -0.97 -1.81 18.39
C GLN A 125 -1.92 -1.42 17.26
N ARG A 126 -3.23 -1.45 17.55
CA ARG A 126 -4.25 -0.97 16.63
C ARG A 126 -3.97 0.49 16.28
N LEU A 127 -4.06 0.81 14.99
CA LEU A 127 -3.98 2.19 14.55
C LEU A 127 -5.17 3.00 15.07
N GLU A 128 -4.86 4.14 15.66
CA GLU A 128 -5.84 5.12 16.12
C GLU A 128 -5.67 6.43 15.35
N VAL A 129 -6.79 7.10 15.05
CA VAL A 129 -6.76 8.45 14.49
C VAL A 129 -6.69 9.43 15.66
N ILE A 130 -5.61 10.19 15.74
CA ILE A 130 -5.32 11.09 16.86
C ILE A 130 -5.28 12.52 16.32
N ASP A 131 -5.99 13.44 17.00
CA ASP A 131 -5.97 14.87 16.65
C ASP A 131 -4.67 15.56 17.14
N ALA A 132 -4.48 16.83 16.76
CA ALA A 132 -3.27 17.59 17.10
C ALA A 132 -3.05 17.77 18.62
N SER A 133 -4.05 17.50 19.46
CA SER A 133 -3.96 17.56 20.92
C SER A 133 -3.62 16.22 21.57
N GLY A 134 -3.52 15.13 20.79
CA GLY A 134 -3.25 13.79 21.31
C GLY A 134 -4.52 13.01 21.68
N ARG A 135 -5.71 13.50 21.34
CA ARG A 135 -6.98 12.82 21.61
C ARG A 135 -7.37 11.91 20.44
N THR A 136 -7.80 10.69 20.74
CA THR A 136 -8.39 9.78 19.75
C THR A 136 -9.73 10.31 19.25
N VAL A 137 -9.91 10.35 17.94
CA VAL A 137 -11.10 10.89 17.27
C VAL A 137 -11.69 9.90 16.28
N THR A 138 -12.98 10.05 16.01
CA THR A 138 -13.72 9.21 15.04
C THR A 138 -14.28 10.06 13.90
N SER A 139 -15.00 9.42 12.96
CA SER A 139 -15.71 10.14 11.89
C SER A 139 -16.75 11.13 12.42
N SER A 140 -17.35 10.89 13.59
CA SER A 140 -18.31 11.83 14.20
C SER A 140 -17.66 13.05 14.86
N ASP A 141 -16.36 12.96 15.19
CA ASP A 141 -15.61 14.06 15.80
C ASP A 141 -14.89 14.94 14.76
N THR A 142 -15.03 14.61 13.47
CA THR A 142 -14.29 15.22 12.37
C THR A 142 -15.21 15.79 11.30
N PHE A 143 -14.74 16.78 10.56
CA PHE A 143 -15.43 17.33 9.41
C PHE A 143 -14.43 17.75 8.33
N VAL A 144 -14.84 17.71 7.06
CA VAL A 144 -14.00 18.11 5.93
C VAL A 144 -14.24 19.59 5.62
N ARG A 145 -13.17 20.39 5.61
CA ARG A 145 -13.18 21.75 5.08
C ARG A 145 -12.40 21.79 3.77
N LYS A 146 -13.04 22.25 2.69
CA LYS A 146 -12.35 22.49 1.42
C LYS A 146 -11.42 23.70 1.56
N VAL A 147 -10.18 23.56 1.12
CA VAL A 147 -9.21 24.65 1.06
C VAL A 147 -9.24 25.19 -0.37
N SER A 148 -9.82 26.38 -0.55
CA SER A 148 -9.68 27.15 -1.78
C SER A 148 -8.47 28.06 -1.63
N HIS A 149 -7.60 28.09 -2.65
CA HIS A 149 -6.54 29.09 -2.74
C HIS A 149 -7.13 30.46 -3.09
#